data_AF-A0AAD5SKK6-F1
#
_entry.id   AF-A0AAD5SKK6-F1
#
_cell.length_a   1.000
_cell.length_b   1.000
_cell.length_c   1.000
_cell.angle_alpha   90.00
_cell.angle_beta   90.00
_cell.angle_gamma   90.00
#
_symmetry.space_group_name_H-M   'P 1'
#
loop_
_entity.id
_entity.type
_entity.pdbx_description
1 polymer ?
#
loop_
_entity_poly.entity_id
_entity_poly.type
_entity_poly.pdbx_seq_one_letter_code
_entity_poly.pdbx_strand_id
1 'polypeptide(L)'
;MTTSFARLSQDTCRIACTNAARSLLTPIVPRPRPSTSPCSHRSITPSHTTARHLSRAKPRYLPDLSKRERPLEGVPKNLDHVFEKLLKSQLFHGVIQEFKPKTEIDITFNGNLKVDYGNELRVEDVQKAPVLNWDTKEKGVYAIVMIDPDAPSRADPRMGQYRHWAVINVPEWTLPQARPPIHVPRRGKEWSTYRPPLPKEGSGTHRYAFILFEQRSPRLFSRNEQRRKGNEWVRGHWNVQGWAMWKDMKPIGMNWFTITA
;
A
#
# COMPACT_ATOMS: atom_id res chain seq x y z
N MET A 1 2.50 25.08 -64.37
CA MET A 1 1.11 24.64 -64.13
C MET A 1 0.85 24.78 -62.63
N THR A 2 0.56 26.00 -62.15
CA THR A 2 -0.78 26.53 -61.82
C THR A 2 -1.63 25.68 -60.86
N THR A 3 -2.09 26.37 -59.80
CA THR A 3 -3.37 26.21 -59.04
C THR A 3 -3.51 24.97 -58.14
N SER A 4 -4.18 24.97 -56.97
CA SER A 4 -5.06 25.92 -56.28
C SER A 4 -5.19 25.55 -54.79
N PHE A 5 -5.45 26.56 -53.96
CA PHE A 5 -6.09 26.46 -52.64
C PHE A 5 -7.48 25.80 -52.69
N ALA A 6 -7.90 25.19 -51.58
CA ALA A 6 -9.31 25.17 -51.15
C ALA A 6 -9.40 25.08 -49.60
N ARG A 7 -10.16 26.03 -49.03
CA ARG A 7 -10.58 26.15 -47.63
C ARG A 7 -11.99 25.55 -47.44
N LEU A 8 -12.42 25.52 -46.18
CA LEU A 8 -13.79 25.37 -45.64
C LEU A 8 -14.20 23.89 -45.46
N SER A 9 -14.68 23.46 -44.29
CA SER A 9 -15.90 23.92 -43.63
C SER A 9 -15.84 23.86 -42.10
N GLN A 10 -16.44 24.85 -41.46
CA GLN A 10 -16.78 24.88 -40.04
C GLN A 10 -18.19 24.28 -39.89
N ASP A 11 -18.36 23.28 -39.03
CA ASP A 11 -19.69 22.86 -38.58
C ASP A 11 -19.87 23.16 -37.08
N THR A 12 -20.67 24.19 -36.87
CA THR A 12 -21.34 24.59 -35.64
C THR A 12 -22.38 23.54 -35.22
N CYS A 13 -22.39 23.16 -33.95
CA CYS A 13 -23.61 22.65 -33.31
C CYS A 13 -23.78 23.30 -31.92
N ARG A 14 -24.67 24.28 -31.86
CA ARG A 14 -25.26 24.88 -30.65
C ARG A 14 -26.71 24.39 -30.56
N ILE A 15 -27.09 23.68 -29.51
CA ILE A 15 -28.48 23.58 -28.99
C ILE A 15 -28.34 23.42 -27.46
N ALA A 16 -28.47 24.52 -26.70
CA ALA A 16 -29.68 25.06 -26.07
C ALA A 16 -29.96 24.47 -24.67
N CYS A 17 -29.93 25.37 -23.68
CA CYS A 17 -30.37 25.17 -22.30
C CYS A 17 -31.89 25.08 -22.21
N THR A 18 -32.42 24.39 -21.19
CA THR A 18 -33.53 24.91 -20.36
C THR A 18 -33.59 24.21 -19.00
N ASN A 19 -33.65 25.05 -17.96
CA ASN A 19 -33.97 24.73 -16.57
C ASN A 19 -35.45 24.34 -16.41
N ALA A 20 -35.76 23.47 -15.44
CA ALA A 20 -37.00 23.56 -14.69
C ALA A 20 -36.82 22.93 -13.30
N ALA A 21 -36.99 23.76 -12.27
CA ALA A 21 -37.05 23.41 -10.86
C ALA A 21 -38.50 23.44 -10.35
N ARG A 22 -38.71 22.95 -9.12
CA ARG A 22 -39.95 22.90 -8.30
C ARG A 22 -40.86 21.70 -8.63
N SER A 23 -41.55 21.04 -7.69
CA SER A 23 -42.06 21.49 -6.39
C SER A 23 -42.25 20.32 -5.42
N LEU A 24 -42.00 20.59 -4.14
CA LEU A 24 -42.37 19.79 -2.97
C LEU A 24 -43.89 19.76 -2.78
N LEU A 25 -44.46 18.59 -2.49
CA LEU A 25 -45.73 18.45 -1.77
C LEU A 25 -45.75 17.10 -1.00
N THR A 26 -45.68 17.19 0.33
CA THR A 26 -46.06 16.13 1.28
C THR A 26 -47.54 16.28 1.63
N PRO A 27 -48.25 15.17 1.89
CA PRO A 27 -49.41 15.24 2.79
C PRO A 27 -49.41 14.18 3.90
N ILE A 28 -49.53 14.69 5.13
CA ILE A 28 -50.53 14.40 6.17
C ILE A 28 -50.67 12.96 6.70
N VAL A 29 -50.35 12.86 8.00
CA VAL A 29 -50.54 11.75 8.94
C VAL A 29 -51.99 11.66 9.43
N PRO A 30 -52.55 10.44 9.64
CA PRO A 30 -53.64 10.21 10.59
C PRO A 30 -53.19 9.38 11.82
N ARG A 31 -53.61 9.81 13.02
CA ARG A 31 -53.50 9.07 14.29
C ARG A 31 -54.67 8.10 14.49
N PRO A 32 -54.45 6.97 15.18
CA PRO A 32 -55.43 6.42 16.14
C PRO A 32 -54.76 6.07 17.48
N ARG A 33 -55.15 6.74 18.58
CA ARG A 33 -56.08 6.35 19.67
C ARG A 33 -55.52 5.37 20.73
N PRO A 34 -55.84 5.58 22.02
CA PRO A 34 -55.08 5.04 23.15
C PRO A 34 -55.61 3.67 23.62
N SER A 35 -54.71 2.79 24.07
CA SER A 35 -55.06 1.57 24.79
C SER A 35 -54.53 1.61 26.22
N THR A 36 -55.45 1.70 27.16
CA THR A 36 -55.27 1.49 28.60
C THR A 36 -55.14 0.00 28.90
N SER A 37 -54.18 -0.41 29.73
CA SER A 37 -54.23 -1.69 30.44
C SER A 37 -53.50 -1.59 31.79
N PRO A 38 -54.00 -2.22 32.86
CA PRO A 38 -53.72 -1.81 34.24
C PRO A 38 -52.62 -2.64 34.93
N CYS A 39 -51.95 -2.00 35.89
CA CYS A 39 -51.04 -2.64 36.85
C CYS A 39 -51.78 -3.67 37.71
N SER A 40 -51.21 -4.88 37.84
CA SER A 40 -51.61 -5.85 38.86
C SER A 40 -50.58 -5.93 39.98
N HIS A 41 -51.00 -5.49 41.17
CA HIS A 41 -50.39 -5.85 42.43
C HIS A 41 -50.51 -7.37 42.62
N ARG A 42 -49.40 -8.05 42.95
CA ARG A 42 -49.46 -9.40 43.51
C ARG A 42 -48.87 -9.40 44.91
N SER A 43 -49.74 -9.82 45.80
CA SER A 43 -49.62 -9.97 47.25
C SER A 43 -48.58 -11.01 47.63
N ILE A 44 -47.88 -10.71 48.72
CA ILE A 44 -46.90 -11.54 49.40
C ILE A 44 -47.67 -12.59 50.22
N THR A 45 -47.36 -13.87 50.05
CA THR A 45 -47.69 -14.93 51.01
C THR A 45 -46.41 -15.68 51.38
N PRO A 46 -46.20 -16.04 52.65
CA PRO A 46 -44.99 -16.72 53.11
C PRO A 46 -45.15 -18.23 52.98
N SER A 47 -44.20 -18.91 52.32
CA SER A 47 -44.12 -20.37 52.36
C SER A 47 -42.73 -20.84 52.75
N HIS A 48 -42.71 -21.46 53.92
CA HIS A 48 -41.85 -22.53 54.40
C HIS A 48 -40.39 -22.59 53.92
N THR A 49 -39.54 -22.18 54.86
CA THR A 49 -38.14 -22.56 55.05
C THR A 49 -37.90 -24.03 54.73
N THR A 50 -37.12 -24.30 53.68
CA THR A 50 -36.37 -25.55 53.52
C THR A 50 -34.91 -25.20 53.37
N ALA A 51 -34.09 -25.75 54.27
CA ALA A 51 -32.66 -25.50 54.35
C ALA A 51 -31.96 -25.97 53.06
N ARG A 52 -31.59 -25.00 52.20
CA ARG A 52 -30.70 -25.27 51.07
C ARG A 52 -29.27 -25.31 51.57
N HIS A 53 -28.72 -26.51 51.49
CA HIS A 53 -27.31 -26.86 51.57
C HIS A 53 -26.41 -25.73 51.02
N LEU A 54 -25.59 -25.12 51.89
CA LEU A 54 -24.57 -24.16 51.50
C LEU A 54 -23.49 -24.90 50.69
N SER A 55 -23.66 -24.95 49.37
CA SER A 55 -22.56 -25.34 48.50
C SER A 55 -21.52 -24.22 48.55
N ARG A 56 -20.29 -24.59 48.94
CA ARG A 56 -19.10 -23.72 48.94
C ARG A 56 -19.02 -23.00 47.60
N ALA A 57 -19.28 -21.69 47.58
CA ALA A 57 -19.09 -20.87 46.40
C ALA A 57 -17.61 -20.92 46.02
N LYS A 58 -17.28 -21.45 44.84
CA LYS A 58 -15.92 -21.43 44.31
C LYS A 58 -15.47 -19.97 44.21
N PRO A 59 -14.22 -19.64 44.57
CA PRO A 59 -13.72 -18.28 44.48
C PRO A 59 -13.83 -17.79 43.02
N ARG A 60 -14.46 -16.63 42.82
CA ARG A 60 -14.47 -15.97 41.51
C ARG A 60 -13.04 -15.57 41.19
N TYR A 61 -12.48 -16.17 40.16
CA TYR A 61 -11.19 -15.77 39.61
C TYR A 61 -11.31 -14.33 39.11
N LEU A 62 -10.65 -13.38 39.78
CA LEU A 62 -10.46 -12.03 39.27
C LEU A 62 -9.39 -12.12 38.17
N PRO A 63 -9.71 -11.80 36.90
CA PRO A 63 -8.70 -11.83 35.86
C PRO A 63 -7.65 -10.75 36.14
N ASP A 64 -6.39 -11.16 36.10
CA ASP A 64 -5.22 -10.28 36.20
C ASP A 64 -5.24 -9.26 35.05
N LEU A 65 -5.52 -7.99 35.41
CA LEU A 65 -5.64 -6.88 34.46
C LEU A 65 -4.27 -6.36 33.99
N SER A 66 -3.15 -6.81 34.57
CA SER A 66 -1.81 -6.37 34.17
C SER A 66 -1.35 -6.94 32.82
N LYS A 67 -2.12 -7.87 32.23
CA LYS A 67 -1.81 -8.52 30.95
C LYS A 67 -2.70 -8.06 29.79
N ARG A 68 -3.47 -6.98 29.96
CA ARG A 68 -4.37 -6.41 28.93
C ARG A 68 -3.84 -5.12 28.32
N GLU A 69 -2.53 -5.00 28.15
CA GLU A 69 -2.02 -4.09 27.13
C GLU A 69 -2.33 -4.71 25.76
N ARG A 70 -3.55 -4.50 25.27
CA ARG A 70 -3.80 -4.64 23.84
C ARG A 70 -2.87 -3.63 23.16
N PRO A 71 -2.02 -4.05 22.20
CA PRO A 71 -1.27 -3.11 21.38
C PRO A 71 -2.27 -2.06 20.88
N LEU A 72 -1.95 -0.78 21.06
CA LEU A 72 -2.85 0.32 20.68
C LEU A 72 -3.05 0.29 19.16
N GLU A 73 -4.05 -0.47 18.70
CA GLU A 73 -4.56 -0.42 17.34
C GLU A 73 -4.97 1.03 17.06
N GLY A 74 -4.22 1.70 16.18
CA GLY A 74 -4.65 2.98 15.61
C GLY A 74 -3.76 4.18 15.90
N VAL A 75 -2.68 4.08 16.69
CA VAL A 75 -1.68 5.17 16.75
C VAL A 75 -1.05 5.29 15.35
N PRO A 76 -1.16 6.43 14.65
CA PRO A 76 -0.42 6.65 13.41
C PRO A 76 1.07 6.48 13.73
N LYS A 77 1.73 5.50 13.10
CA LYS A 77 3.19 5.41 13.19
C LYS A 77 3.77 6.74 12.73
N ASN A 78 4.59 7.37 13.57
CA ASN A 78 5.31 8.57 13.16
C ASN A 78 6.42 8.16 12.16
N LEU A 79 6.23 8.51 10.90
CA LEU A 79 7.16 8.21 9.81
C LEU A 79 8.09 9.38 9.46
N ASP A 80 8.12 10.44 10.27
CA ASP A 80 9.02 11.58 10.07
C ASP A 80 10.49 11.12 10.04
N HIS A 81 10.85 10.19 10.92
CA HIS A 81 12.18 9.61 10.96
C HIS A 81 12.56 8.91 9.64
N VAL A 82 11.61 8.25 8.97
CA VAL A 82 11.81 7.63 7.66
C VAL A 82 12.00 8.70 6.60
N PHE A 83 11.15 9.73 6.61
CA PHE A 83 11.25 10.84 5.67
C PHE A 83 12.61 11.55 5.75
N GLU A 84 13.10 11.81 6.96
CA GLU A 84 14.43 12.39 7.20
C GLU A 84 15.57 11.50 6.67
N LYS A 85 15.48 10.18 6.89
CA LYS A 85 16.43 9.23 6.31
C LYS A 85 16.41 9.30 4.77
N LEU A 86 15.22 9.34 4.15
CA LEU A 86 15.07 9.43 2.70
C LEU A 86 15.61 10.74 2.13
N LEU A 87 15.42 11.87 2.80
CA LEU A 87 16.01 13.16 2.40
C LEU A 87 17.54 13.07 2.34
N LYS A 88 18.16 12.50 3.38
CA LYS A 88 19.62 12.31 3.47
C LYS A 88 20.18 11.32 2.44
N SER A 89 19.35 10.39 1.96
CA SER A 89 19.77 9.37 0.99
C SER A 89 20.08 9.91 -0.42
N GLN A 90 19.65 11.15 -0.72
CA GLN A 90 19.67 11.76 -2.05
C GLN A 90 18.88 10.98 -3.12
N LEU A 91 18.02 10.03 -2.74
CA LEU A 91 17.17 9.30 -3.70
C LEU A 91 16.06 10.19 -4.28
N PHE A 92 15.56 11.17 -3.53
CA PHE A 92 14.57 12.11 -4.10
C PHE A 92 15.13 12.96 -5.24
N HIS A 93 16.44 13.18 -5.24
CA HIS A 93 17.12 14.01 -6.22
C HIS A 93 17.60 13.12 -7.38
N GLY A 94 16.73 12.91 -8.36
CA GLY A 94 17.03 12.20 -9.62
C GLY A 94 16.37 10.83 -9.79
N VAL A 95 15.80 10.27 -8.71
CA VAL A 95 15.10 8.97 -8.79
C VAL A 95 13.59 9.13 -8.81
N ILE A 96 13.05 9.76 -7.77
CA ILE A 96 11.60 9.94 -7.56
C ILE A 96 11.33 11.28 -6.90
N GLN A 97 10.21 11.92 -7.22
CA GLN A 97 9.83 13.17 -6.56
C GLN A 97 9.65 12.95 -5.05
N GLU A 98 9.97 13.97 -4.24
CA GLU A 98 9.72 13.97 -2.80
C GLU A 98 8.26 13.63 -2.47
N PHE A 99 8.07 12.70 -1.54
CA PHE A 99 6.77 12.34 -1.01
C PHE A 99 6.89 11.99 0.48
N LYS A 100 5.79 12.19 1.23
CA LYS A 100 5.70 11.75 2.61
C LYS A 100 5.32 10.27 2.65
N PRO A 101 6.14 9.37 3.22
CA PRO A 101 5.78 7.97 3.38
C PRO A 101 4.49 7.83 4.18
N LYS A 102 3.57 7.00 3.69
CA LYS A 102 2.34 6.61 4.40
C LYS A 102 2.54 5.29 5.16
N THR A 103 3.52 4.48 4.75
CA THR A 103 3.83 3.18 5.33
C THR A 103 5.32 2.87 5.26
N GLU A 104 5.77 1.94 6.09
CA GLU A 104 7.12 1.36 6.07
C GLU A 104 7.11 0.08 5.25
N ILE A 105 8.23 -0.20 4.59
CA ILE A 105 8.43 -1.46 3.87
C ILE A 105 9.41 -2.30 4.67
N ASP A 106 8.91 -3.38 5.27
CA ASP A 106 9.72 -4.43 5.87
C ASP A 106 10.28 -5.31 4.75
N ILE A 107 11.59 -5.29 4.56
CA ILE A 107 12.28 -6.09 3.54
C ILE A 107 13.22 -7.05 4.25
N THR A 108 13.06 -8.35 3.99
CA THR A 108 13.88 -9.38 4.60
C THR A 108 14.47 -10.30 3.53
N PHE A 109 15.79 -10.31 3.42
CA PHE A 109 16.57 -11.28 2.65
C PHE A 109 16.94 -12.49 3.51
N ASN A 110 17.06 -13.66 2.90
CA ASN A 110 17.49 -14.91 3.56
C ASN A 110 16.73 -15.29 4.85
N GLY A 111 15.55 -14.71 5.08
CA GLY A 111 14.69 -14.98 6.24
C GLY A 111 15.02 -14.17 7.50
N ASN A 112 16.22 -13.60 7.64
CA ASN A 112 16.66 -12.87 8.83
C ASN A 112 17.34 -11.53 8.55
N LEU A 113 17.84 -11.29 7.33
CA LEU A 113 18.58 -10.09 7.00
C LEU A 113 17.64 -8.95 6.60
N LYS A 114 17.46 -7.98 7.49
CA LYS A 114 16.57 -6.84 7.26
C LYS A 114 17.27 -5.69 6.54
N VAL A 115 16.51 -5.02 5.67
CA VAL A 115 16.91 -3.72 5.12
C VAL A 115 16.42 -2.61 6.05
N ASP A 116 17.32 -1.71 6.40
CA ASP A 116 17.08 -0.57 7.29
C ASP A 116 17.73 0.69 6.71
N TYR A 117 17.07 1.27 5.69
CA TYR A 117 17.28 2.64 5.22
C TYR A 117 18.75 3.04 5.06
N GLY A 118 19.49 2.27 4.27
CA GLY A 118 20.88 2.52 3.89
C GLY A 118 21.92 1.66 4.58
N ASN A 119 21.52 0.60 5.29
CA ASN A 119 22.47 -0.40 5.76
C ASN A 119 23.19 -1.09 4.59
N GLU A 120 24.44 -1.50 4.83
CA GLU A 120 25.23 -2.21 3.85
C GLU A 120 24.94 -3.71 3.90
N LEU A 121 24.66 -4.30 2.75
CA LEU A 121 24.46 -5.74 2.58
C LEU A 121 25.56 -6.32 1.68
N ARG A 122 25.70 -7.64 1.70
CA ARG A 122 26.64 -8.35 0.84
C ARG A 122 25.93 -8.94 -0.38
N VAL A 123 26.69 -9.11 -1.46
CA VAL A 123 26.18 -9.66 -2.73
C VAL A 123 25.58 -11.05 -2.52
N GLU A 124 26.24 -11.92 -1.78
CA GLU A 124 25.80 -13.28 -1.48
C GLU A 124 24.44 -13.33 -0.77
N ASP A 125 24.12 -12.32 0.03
CA ASP A 125 22.90 -12.30 0.82
C ASP A 125 21.66 -11.89 0.01
N VAL A 126 21.86 -11.21 -1.12
CA VAL A 126 20.78 -10.65 -1.95
C VAL A 126 20.57 -11.41 -3.25
N GLN A 127 21.07 -12.65 -3.35
CA GLN A 127 20.96 -13.47 -4.57
C GLN A 127 19.52 -13.92 -4.86
N LYS A 128 18.66 -13.99 -3.84
CA LYS A 128 17.23 -14.33 -3.98
C LYS A 128 16.37 -13.12 -3.69
N ALA A 129 15.22 -13.04 -4.36
CA ALA A 129 14.25 -11.98 -4.11
C ALA A 129 13.84 -11.97 -2.63
N PRO A 130 13.71 -10.78 -2.01
CA PRO A 130 13.38 -10.67 -0.61
C PRO A 130 11.91 -11.00 -0.36
N VAL A 131 11.60 -11.25 0.90
CA VAL A 131 10.22 -11.23 1.38
C VAL A 131 9.89 -9.82 1.84
N LEU A 132 8.72 -9.33 1.45
CA LEU A 132 8.29 -7.97 1.73
C LEU A 132 7.09 -8.00 2.66
N ASN A 133 6.92 -6.97 3.47
CA ASN A 133 5.72 -6.74 4.23
C ASN A 133 5.53 -5.22 4.40
N TRP A 134 4.28 -4.79 4.41
CA TRP A 134 3.92 -3.40 4.69
C TRP A 134 2.53 -3.42 5.33
N ASP A 135 2.24 -2.37 6.09
CA ASP A 135 0.94 -2.21 6.73
C ASP A 135 0.27 -0.96 6.15
N THR A 136 -0.80 -1.15 5.37
CA THR A 136 -1.62 -0.04 4.90
C THR A 136 -3.00 -0.11 5.52
N LYS A 137 -3.48 1.02 6.02
CA LYS A 137 -4.84 1.13 6.61
C LYS A 137 -5.94 1.00 5.55
N GLU A 138 -5.60 1.18 4.28
CA GLU A 138 -6.53 1.25 3.16
C GLU A 138 -6.45 -0.03 2.32
N LYS A 139 -7.62 -0.57 1.95
CA LYS A 139 -7.68 -1.65 0.96
C LYS A 139 -7.23 -1.11 -0.39
N GLY A 140 -6.14 -1.63 -0.92
CA GLY A 140 -5.55 -1.18 -2.18
C GLY A 140 -5.02 -2.30 -3.06
N VAL A 141 -4.40 -1.90 -4.15
CA VAL A 141 -3.55 -2.74 -5.00
C VAL A 141 -2.23 -2.00 -5.12
N TYR A 142 -1.12 -2.71 -5.12
CA TYR A 142 0.20 -2.11 -5.07
C TYR A 142 1.14 -2.64 -6.16
N ALA A 143 2.10 -1.79 -6.50
CA ALA A 143 3.27 -2.19 -7.25
C ALA A 143 4.52 -1.97 -6.38
N ILE A 144 5.43 -2.95 -6.37
CA ILE A 144 6.76 -2.80 -5.80
C ILE A 144 7.78 -2.79 -6.92
N VAL A 145 8.75 -1.91 -6.79
CA VAL A 145 9.83 -1.73 -7.75
C VAL A 145 11.15 -1.70 -7.00
N MET A 146 12.16 -2.39 -7.51
CA MET A 146 13.55 -2.30 -7.08
C MET A 146 14.40 -1.73 -8.21
N ILE A 147 15.18 -0.69 -7.90
CA ILE A 147 16.08 -0.04 -8.85
C ILE A 147 17.45 0.23 -8.25
N ASP A 148 18.43 0.39 -9.13
CA ASP A 148 19.78 0.91 -8.85
C ASP A 148 19.97 2.20 -9.67
N PRO A 149 19.96 3.39 -9.04
CA PRO A 149 20.17 4.67 -9.73
C PRO A 149 21.65 4.95 -10.00
N ASP A 150 22.55 4.13 -9.47
CA ASP A 150 24.00 4.32 -9.50
C ASP A 150 24.66 3.44 -10.58
N ALA A 151 23.90 2.90 -11.54
CA ALA A 151 24.47 2.06 -12.58
C ALA A 151 25.11 2.87 -13.72
N PRO A 152 26.29 2.47 -14.25
CA PRO A 152 27.14 1.35 -13.83
C PRO A 152 28.06 1.68 -12.64
N SER A 153 28.22 2.95 -12.27
CA SER A 153 28.87 3.37 -11.03
C SER A 153 28.24 4.67 -10.52
N ARG A 154 28.30 4.91 -9.21
CA ARG A 154 27.75 6.14 -8.62
C ARG A 154 28.44 7.40 -9.12
N ALA A 155 29.72 7.31 -9.48
CA ALA A 155 30.51 8.41 -10.01
C ALA A 155 30.17 8.74 -11.47
N ASP A 156 29.74 7.75 -12.26
CA ASP A 156 29.31 7.90 -13.65
C ASP A 156 28.05 7.05 -13.90
N PRO A 157 26.86 7.50 -13.44
CA PRO A 157 25.61 6.74 -13.52
C PRO A 157 24.98 6.84 -14.92
N ARG A 158 25.79 6.62 -15.97
CA ARG A 158 25.38 6.77 -17.38
C ARG A 158 24.28 5.79 -17.81
N MET A 159 24.10 4.66 -17.13
CA MET A 159 22.97 3.76 -17.39
C MET A 159 21.69 4.23 -16.69
N GLY A 160 21.73 5.31 -15.92
CA GLY A 160 20.59 5.82 -15.15
C GLY A 160 20.03 4.77 -14.19
N GLN A 161 18.71 4.82 -13.96
CA GLN A 161 18.05 3.87 -13.09
C GLN A 161 17.98 2.50 -13.77
N TYR A 162 18.70 1.53 -13.22
CA TYR A 162 18.63 0.14 -13.62
C TYR A 162 17.50 -0.58 -12.86
N ARG A 163 16.50 -1.08 -13.58
CA ARG A 163 15.40 -1.85 -13.01
C ARG A 163 15.86 -3.26 -12.64
N HIS A 164 15.97 -3.54 -11.35
CA HIS A 164 16.30 -4.87 -10.81
C HIS A 164 15.08 -5.77 -10.70
N TRP A 165 13.95 -5.23 -10.26
CA TRP A 165 12.74 -6.02 -10.03
C TRP A 165 11.50 -5.13 -10.11
N ALA A 166 10.39 -5.71 -10.57
CA ALA A 166 9.11 -5.03 -10.52
C ALA A 166 7.98 -6.06 -10.41
N VAL A 167 7.08 -5.88 -9.46
CA VAL A 167 5.85 -6.66 -9.33
C VAL A 167 4.69 -5.70 -9.23
N ILE A 168 3.68 -5.91 -10.05
CA ILE A 168 2.48 -5.09 -10.12
C ILE A 168 1.27 -5.90 -9.65
N ASN A 169 0.15 -5.22 -9.45
CA ASN A 169 -1.13 -5.84 -9.11
C ASN A 169 -1.05 -6.72 -7.86
N VAL A 170 -0.26 -6.31 -6.86
CA VAL A 170 -0.19 -6.98 -5.56
C VAL A 170 -1.42 -6.56 -4.77
N PRO A 171 -2.40 -7.43 -4.51
CA PRO A 171 -3.60 -7.05 -3.77
C PRO A 171 -3.25 -6.78 -2.31
N GLU A 172 -3.86 -5.75 -1.71
CA GLU A 172 -3.83 -5.58 -0.26
C GLU A 172 -4.50 -6.78 0.38
N TRP A 173 -3.87 -7.31 1.42
CA TRP A 173 -4.51 -8.28 2.26
C TRP A 173 -5.30 -7.56 3.35
N THR A 174 -6.63 -7.64 3.30
CA THR A 174 -7.41 -7.27 4.49
C THR A 174 -7.32 -8.41 5.52
N LEU A 175 -7.00 -8.07 6.78
CA LEU A 175 -7.27 -8.83 8.04
C LEU A 175 -6.21 -9.85 8.52
N PRO A 176 -6.22 -10.23 9.80
CA PRO A 176 -5.90 -9.52 11.04
C PRO A 176 -4.50 -9.93 11.56
N GLN A 177 -3.64 -8.95 11.87
CA GLN A 177 -2.46 -8.95 12.80
C GLN A 177 -1.46 -10.13 12.90
N ALA A 178 -1.68 -11.28 12.30
CA ALA A 178 -0.89 -12.48 12.56
C ALA A 178 -0.96 -13.45 11.38
N ARG A 179 -0.35 -13.12 10.24
CA ARG A 179 -0.06 -14.10 9.16
C ARG A 179 1.24 -13.78 8.41
N PRO A 180 1.86 -14.81 7.79
CA PRO A 180 3.29 -14.84 7.48
C PRO A 180 3.73 -13.82 6.40
N PRO A 181 5.04 -13.52 6.35
CA PRO A 181 5.65 -12.57 5.41
C PRO A 181 5.14 -12.69 3.96
N ILE A 182 4.91 -11.56 3.28
CA ILE A 182 4.33 -11.56 1.92
C ILE A 182 5.40 -11.96 0.90
N HIS A 183 5.25 -13.16 0.34
CA HIS A 183 5.99 -13.54 -0.86
C HIS A 183 5.36 -12.89 -2.09
N VAL A 184 5.83 -11.70 -2.43
CA VAL A 184 5.22 -10.82 -3.44
C VAL A 184 5.05 -11.47 -4.83
N PRO A 185 6.00 -12.25 -5.37
CA PRO A 185 5.81 -12.97 -6.63
C PRO A 185 4.60 -13.91 -6.67
N ARG A 186 4.17 -14.44 -5.52
CA ARG A 186 3.02 -15.37 -5.43
C ARG A 186 1.68 -14.64 -5.38
N ARG A 187 1.67 -13.35 -5.06
CA ARG A 187 0.44 -12.58 -4.84
C ARG A 187 0.20 -11.51 -5.92
N GLY A 188 1.28 -10.97 -6.49
CA GLY A 188 1.19 -10.04 -7.62
C GLY A 188 1.54 -10.68 -8.95
N LYS A 189 1.65 -9.84 -9.98
CA LYS A 189 2.15 -10.20 -11.30
C LYS A 189 3.56 -9.65 -11.46
N GLU A 190 4.54 -10.53 -11.61
CA GLU A 190 5.91 -10.12 -11.87
C GLU A 190 6.00 -9.42 -13.23
N TRP A 191 6.29 -8.12 -13.18
CA TRP A 191 6.45 -7.24 -14.34
C TRP A 191 7.87 -7.26 -14.84
N SER A 192 8.87 -7.40 -13.97
CA SER A 192 10.26 -7.65 -14.36
C SER A 192 10.84 -8.61 -13.35
N THR A 193 11.50 -9.67 -13.84
CA THR A 193 12.03 -10.71 -12.95
C THR A 193 13.08 -10.16 -12.01
N TYR A 194 13.21 -10.73 -10.81
CA TYR A 194 14.25 -10.30 -9.87
C TYR A 194 15.63 -10.58 -10.48
N ARG A 195 16.44 -9.53 -10.66
CA ARG A 195 17.86 -9.64 -11.00
C ARG A 195 18.68 -9.25 -9.78
N PRO A 196 19.50 -10.16 -9.22
CA PRO A 196 20.26 -9.86 -8.02
C PRO A 196 21.26 -8.72 -8.29
N PRO A 197 21.52 -7.88 -7.29
CA PRO A 197 22.66 -6.97 -7.30
C PRO A 197 23.97 -7.70 -7.60
N LEU A 198 24.75 -7.12 -8.50
CA LEU A 198 26.11 -7.57 -8.83
C LEU A 198 26.89 -6.37 -9.39
N PRO A 199 27.16 -5.35 -8.55
CA PRO A 199 27.94 -4.21 -9.00
C PRO A 199 29.36 -4.68 -9.38
N LYS A 200 29.99 -3.99 -10.32
CA LYS A 200 31.31 -4.40 -10.85
C LYS A 200 32.40 -3.93 -9.91
N GLU A 201 33.41 -4.77 -9.68
CA GLU A 201 34.56 -4.39 -8.85
C GLU A 201 35.10 -2.99 -9.24
N GLY A 202 35.29 -2.14 -8.22
CA GLY A 202 35.74 -0.76 -8.41
C GLY A 202 34.67 0.24 -8.88
N SER A 203 33.39 -0.15 -9.02
CA SER A 203 32.29 0.78 -9.31
C SER A 203 31.82 1.58 -8.09
N GLY A 204 32.36 1.27 -6.91
CA GLY A 204 32.06 1.93 -5.65
C GLY A 204 30.75 1.45 -5.03
N THR A 205 30.13 2.31 -4.22
CA THR A 205 28.89 1.97 -3.51
C THR A 205 27.64 2.26 -4.36
N HIS A 206 26.80 1.25 -4.54
CA HIS A 206 25.51 1.33 -5.22
C HIS A 206 24.35 1.33 -4.22
N ARG A 207 23.32 2.13 -4.48
CA ARG A 207 22.08 2.19 -3.70
C ARG A 207 20.99 1.37 -4.37
N TYR A 208 20.43 0.39 -3.67
CA TYR A 208 19.30 -0.39 -4.18
C TYR A 208 18.02 0.04 -3.48
N ALA A 209 17.18 0.78 -4.20
CA ALA A 209 15.96 1.37 -3.67
C ALA A 209 14.73 0.52 -4.02
N PHE A 210 13.95 0.19 -3.00
CA PHE A 210 12.61 -0.39 -3.10
C PHE A 210 11.58 0.70 -2.95
N ILE A 211 10.69 0.83 -3.92
CA ILE A 211 9.64 1.85 -3.93
C ILE A 211 8.28 1.14 -4.02
N LEU A 212 7.43 1.40 -3.04
CA LEU A 212 6.06 0.91 -2.98
C LEU A 212 5.10 1.97 -3.53
N PHE A 213 4.34 1.58 -4.55
CA PHE A 213 3.34 2.40 -5.20
C PHE A 213 1.94 1.88 -4.93
N GLU A 214 1.03 2.78 -4.61
CA GLU A 214 -0.40 2.56 -4.60
C GLU A 214 -0.96 2.66 -6.02
N GLN A 215 -1.73 1.65 -6.44
CA GLN A 215 -2.44 1.59 -7.71
C GLN A 215 -3.92 1.94 -7.51
N ARG A 216 -4.43 2.86 -8.33
CA ARG A 216 -5.86 3.17 -8.36
C ARG A 216 -6.73 1.99 -8.83
N SER A 217 -6.17 1.04 -9.57
CA SER A 217 -6.88 -0.14 -10.07
C SER A 217 -5.93 -1.29 -10.42
N PRO A 218 -6.35 -2.56 -10.29
CA PRO A 218 -5.61 -3.71 -10.82
C PRO A 218 -5.61 -3.78 -12.36
N ARG A 219 -6.39 -2.93 -13.05
CA ARG A 219 -6.50 -2.89 -14.52
C ARG A 219 -5.57 -1.88 -15.20
N LEU A 220 -4.65 -1.25 -14.46
CA LEU A 220 -3.70 -0.25 -15.00
C LEU A 220 -2.73 -0.83 -16.06
N PHE A 221 -2.58 -2.15 -16.08
CA PHE A 221 -1.72 -2.86 -17.02
C PHE A 221 -2.57 -3.76 -17.91
N SER A 222 -2.52 -3.52 -19.22
CA SER A 222 -3.18 -4.36 -20.21
C SER A 222 -2.61 -5.79 -20.20
N ARG A 223 -3.38 -6.76 -20.69
CA ARG A 223 -2.91 -8.15 -20.80
C ARG A 223 -1.63 -8.26 -21.63
N ASN A 224 -1.51 -7.48 -22.70
CA ASN A 224 -0.33 -7.49 -23.58
C ASN A 224 0.91 -6.92 -22.88
N GLU A 225 0.75 -5.84 -22.13
CA GLU A 225 1.79 -5.28 -21.27
C GLU A 225 2.29 -6.31 -20.25
N GLN A 226 1.38 -6.96 -19.55
CA GLN A 226 1.71 -8.01 -18.56
C GLN A 226 2.43 -9.21 -19.21
N ARG A 227 2.08 -9.56 -20.45
CA ARG A 227 2.78 -10.62 -21.21
C ARG A 227 4.20 -10.23 -21.60
N ARG A 228 4.42 -8.96 -21.94
CA ARG A 228 5.73 -8.43 -22.35
C ARG A 228 6.69 -8.21 -21.18
N LYS A 229 6.23 -8.34 -19.94
CA LYS A 229 7.05 -8.17 -18.72
C LYS A 229 7.91 -6.91 -18.79
N GLY A 230 7.29 -5.78 -19.13
CA GLY A 230 7.97 -4.49 -19.11
C GLY A 230 9.20 -4.36 -20.01
N ASN A 231 9.27 -5.14 -21.09
CA ASN A 231 10.49 -5.28 -21.89
C ASN A 231 11.68 -5.69 -21.01
N GLU A 232 11.59 -6.90 -20.46
CA GLU A 232 12.55 -7.57 -19.58
C GLU A 232 14.04 -7.41 -19.96
N TRP A 233 14.31 -7.21 -21.25
CA TRP A 233 15.64 -7.05 -21.85
C TRP A 233 16.20 -5.62 -21.77
N VAL A 234 15.34 -4.61 -21.55
CA VAL A 234 15.72 -3.19 -21.43
C VAL A 234 15.44 -2.72 -20.01
N ARG A 235 16.50 -2.70 -19.20
CA ARG A 235 16.43 -2.40 -17.75
C ARG A 235 17.13 -1.12 -17.35
N GLY A 236 18.17 -0.70 -18.06
CA GLY A 236 18.80 0.60 -17.87
C GLY A 236 17.96 1.73 -18.46
N HIS A 237 18.37 2.95 -18.15
CA HIS A 237 17.75 4.23 -18.53
C HIS A 237 16.27 4.29 -18.18
N TRP A 238 15.88 3.57 -17.13
CA TRP A 238 14.50 3.54 -16.73
C TRP A 238 14.16 4.82 -15.96
N ASN A 239 12.92 5.27 -16.08
CA ASN A 239 12.42 6.44 -15.38
C ASN A 239 11.23 5.99 -14.53
N VAL A 240 11.48 5.64 -13.27
CA VAL A 240 10.46 5.11 -12.37
C VAL A 240 9.37 6.16 -12.08
N GLN A 241 9.75 7.43 -11.92
CA GLN A 241 8.83 8.55 -11.72
C GLN A 241 7.89 8.69 -12.93
N GLY A 242 8.45 8.77 -14.14
CA GLY A 242 7.67 8.88 -15.36
C GLY A 242 6.75 7.68 -15.61
N TRP A 243 7.23 6.47 -15.30
CA TRP A 243 6.42 5.26 -15.37
C TRP A 243 5.25 5.27 -14.37
N ALA A 244 5.51 5.68 -13.12
CA ALA A 244 4.48 5.79 -12.10
C ALA A 244 3.42 6.85 -12.47
N MET A 245 3.86 8.02 -12.92
CA MET A 245 2.98 9.10 -13.38
C MET A 245 2.11 8.67 -14.57
N TRP A 246 2.71 8.02 -15.58
CA TRP A 246 1.98 7.56 -16.76
C TRP A 246 0.89 6.52 -16.42
N LYS A 247 1.10 5.74 -15.34
CA LYS A 247 0.15 4.74 -14.85
C LYS A 247 -0.79 5.27 -13.76
N ASP A 248 -0.74 6.54 -13.39
CA ASP A 248 -1.51 7.10 -12.25
C ASP A 248 -1.26 6.33 -10.93
N MET A 249 0.01 6.02 -10.65
CA MET A 249 0.46 5.36 -9.43
C MET A 249 1.12 6.36 -8.48
N LYS A 250 0.88 6.20 -7.18
CA LYS A 250 1.37 7.12 -6.14
C LYS A 250 2.39 6.44 -5.25
N PRO A 251 3.59 6.99 -5.03
CA PRO A 251 4.53 6.42 -4.07
C PRO A 251 4.00 6.59 -2.65
N ILE A 252 4.07 5.53 -1.85
CA ILE A 252 3.56 5.51 -0.46
C ILE A 252 4.58 4.99 0.55
N GLY A 253 5.67 4.38 0.09
CA GLY A 253 6.75 3.89 0.93
C GLY A 253 8.02 3.70 0.12
N MET A 254 9.17 3.84 0.76
CA MET A 254 10.48 3.56 0.16
C MET A 254 11.44 3.07 1.24
N ASN A 255 12.26 2.09 0.92
CA ASN A 255 13.36 1.61 1.76
C ASN A 255 14.53 1.22 0.84
N TRP A 256 15.77 1.28 1.31
CA TRP A 256 16.94 1.00 0.46
C TRP A 256 18.08 0.41 1.29
N PHE A 257 19.01 -0.27 0.61
CA PHE A 257 20.29 -0.69 1.15
C PHE A 257 21.41 -0.28 0.21
N THR A 258 22.66 -0.48 0.65
CA THR A 258 23.83 -0.28 -0.19
C THR A 258 24.63 -1.57 -0.35
N ILE A 259 25.33 -1.69 -1.47
CA ILE A 259 26.39 -2.69 -1.67
C ILE A 259 27.60 -1.96 -2.23
N THR A 260 28.76 -2.17 -1.63
CA THR A 260 30.04 -1.70 -2.14
C THR A 260 30.69 -2.81 -2.97
N ALA A 261 31.12 -2.44 -4.18
CA ALA A 261 31.75 -3.34 -5.14
C ALA A 261 33.27 -3.42 -4.99
#